data_AF-A0A496T721-F1
#
_entry.id   AF-A0A496T721-F1
#
_cell.length_a   1.000
_cell.length_b   1.000
_cell.length_c   1.000
_cell.angle_alpha   90.00
_cell.angle_beta   90.00
_cell.angle_gamma   90.00
#
_symmetry.space_group_name_H-M   'P 1'
#
loop_
_entity.id
_entity.type
_entity.pdbx_description
1 polymer ?
#
loop_
_entity_poly.entity_id
_entity_poly.type
_entity_poly.pdbx_seq_one_letter_code
_entity_poly.pdbx_strand_id
1 'polypeptide(L)'
;MGFGAFKLPTGEYRFTGEHLSVGANQRVYIDPSIWCIHGGYETFGKYIVTKSNVTAHLAQIHPFTFGWIADLHVSSGLPDSVVWTDAAKEQIDRLALCNPSFTMFGGDVVSGSGGYTGDNFGLDSPIEESWFEIVWNYSKDKLSNNLWVKGNHDIDPNCNYFYDWFERLWYLELG
;
A
#
# COMPACT_ATOMS: atom_id res chain seq x y z
N MET A 1 -7.56 -18.62 2.31
CA MET A 1 -6.45 -17.64 2.24
C MET A 1 -5.91 -17.68 0.83
N GLY A 2 -5.60 -16.51 0.27
CA GLY A 2 -5.10 -16.42 -1.10
C GLY A 2 -3.58 -16.60 -1.17
N PHE A 3 -3.10 -17.24 -2.23
CA PHE A 3 -1.67 -17.26 -2.55
C PHE A 3 -1.29 -15.91 -3.17
N GLY A 4 -0.12 -15.36 -2.83
CA GLY A 4 0.36 -14.10 -3.40
C GLY A 4 -0.52 -12.89 -3.11
N ALA A 5 -1.33 -12.93 -2.04
CA ALA A 5 -2.16 -11.81 -1.62
C ALA A 5 -2.09 -11.58 -0.11
N PHE A 6 -2.19 -10.32 0.29
CA PHE A 6 -2.17 -9.83 1.67
C PHE A 6 -3.48 -9.13 2.00
N LYS A 7 -4.08 -9.47 3.14
CA LYS A 7 -5.34 -8.86 3.59
C LYS A 7 -5.03 -7.73 4.57
N LEU A 8 -5.50 -6.53 4.24
CA LEU A 8 -5.40 -5.35 5.08
C LEU A 8 -6.46 -5.35 6.21
N PRO A 9 -6.27 -4.52 7.26
CA PRO A 9 -7.27 -4.31 8.31
C PRO A 9 -8.62 -3.84 7.79
N THR A 10 -8.61 -3.07 6.69
CA THR A 10 -9.83 -2.62 5.99
C THR A 10 -10.62 -3.75 5.32
N GLY A 11 -10.10 -4.97 5.34
CA GLY A 11 -10.68 -6.16 4.72
C GLY A 11 -10.34 -6.34 3.24
N GLU A 12 -9.62 -5.38 2.66
CA GLU A 12 -9.22 -5.31 1.27
C GLU A 12 -7.94 -6.12 1.04
N TYR A 13 -7.74 -6.64 -0.17
CA TYR A 13 -6.56 -7.44 -0.50
C TYR A 13 -5.63 -6.67 -1.42
N ARG A 14 -4.32 -6.84 -1.19
CA ARG A 14 -3.23 -6.39 -2.07
C ARG A 14 -2.48 -7.62 -2.56
N PHE A 15 -1.78 -7.48 -3.68
CA PHE A 15 -0.88 -8.52 -4.16
C PHE A 15 0.43 -8.49 -3.36
N THR A 16 1.03 -9.65 -3.15
CA THR A 16 2.38 -9.81 -2.58
C THR A 16 3.30 -10.62 -3.48
N GLY A 17 2.84 -10.96 -4.68
CA GLY A 17 3.60 -11.72 -5.66
C GLY A 17 3.10 -11.40 -7.05
N GLU A 18 3.87 -11.80 -8.05
CA GLU A 18 3.52 -11.70 -9.46
C GLU A 18 2.29 -12.59 -9.76
N HIS A 19 2.24 -13.78 -9.18
CA HIS A 19 1.08 -14.66 -9.22
C HIS A 19 0.23 -14.49 -7.97
N LEU A 20 -1.08 -14.36 -8.13
CA LEU A 20 -2.03 -14.38 -7.04
C LEU A 20 -3.19 -15.34 -7.29
N SER A 21 -3.73 -15.89 -6.21
CA SER A 21 -4.98 -16.65 -6.20
C SER A 21 -5.83 -16.19 -5.04
N VAL A 22 -7.04 -15.71 -5.31
CA VAL A 22 -7.95 -15.15 -4.30
C VAL A 22 -9.33 -15.78 -4.46
N GLY A 23 -9.99 -16.07 -3.33
CA GLY A 23 -11.34 -16.65 -3.32
C GLY A 23 -12.42 -15.67 -3.78
N ALA A 24 -13.66 -16.15 -3.85
CA ALA A 24 -14.82 -15.32 -4.21
C ALA A 24 -15.14 -14.25 -3.14
N ASN A 25 -15.86 -13.20 -3.56
CA ASN A 25 -16.37 -12.09 -2.74
C ASN A 25 -15.26 -11.30 -2.03
N GLN A 26 -14.11 -11.14 -2.66
CA GLN A 26 -13.00 -10.36 -2.12
C GLN A 26 -12.76 -9.12 -3.00
N ARG A 27 -12.46 -7.98 -2.36
CA ARG A 27 -11.96 -6.78 -3.05
C ARG A 27 -10.44 -6.88 -3.13
N VAL A 28 -9.90 -6.90 -4.35
CA VAL A 28 -8.47 -7.08 -4.61
C VAL A 28 -7.95 -5.90 -5.41
N TYR A 29 -7.02 -5.14 -4.82
CA TYR A 29 -6.37 -3.99 -5.42
C TYR A 29 -5.24 -4.41 -6.35
N ILE A 30 -5.66 -4.82 -7.55
CA ILE A 30 -4.85 -5.04 -8.74
C ILE A 30 -5.50 -4.31 -9.91
N ASP A 31 -4.71 -3.64 -10.74
CA ASP A 31 -5.23 -2.93 -11.90
C ASP A 31 -5.55 -3.91 -13.04
N PRO A 32 -6.82 -4.12 -13.41
CA PRO A 32 -7.21 -5.10 -14.43
C PRO A 32 -6.76 -4.73 -15.85
N SER A 33 -6.26 -3.51 -16.09
CA SER A 33 -5.60 -3.15 -17.34
C SER A 33 -4.16 -3.65 -17.43
N ILE A 34 -3.58 -4.04 -16.28
CA ILE A 34 -2.19 -4.47 -16.16
C ILE A 34 -2.06 -5.97 -15.85
N TRP A 35 -3.09 -6.57 -15.26
CA TRP A 35 -3.08 -7.97 -14.87
C TRP A 35 -3.83 -8.85 -15.87
N CYS A 36 -3.29 -10.03 -16.14
CA CYS A 36 -4.02 -11.10 -16.80
C CYS A 36 -4.80 -11.90 -15.74
N ILE A 37 -6.12 -11.74 -15.75
CA ILE A 37 -7.01 -12.25 -14.69
C ILE A 37 -7.90 -13.35 -15.24
N HIS A 38 -7.87 -14.52 -14.60
CA HIS A 38 -8.69 -15.69 -14.94
C HIS A 38 -9.69 -15.98 -13.82
N GLY A 39 -10.97 -16.14 -14.19
CA GLY A 39 -12.09 -16.34 -13.26
C GLY A 39 -13.18 -15.29 -13.45
N GLY A 40 -14.26 -15.37 -12.66
CA GLY A 40 -15.32 -14.36 -12.64
C GLY A 40 -14.98 -13.21 -11.72
N TYR A 41 -15.03 -11.97 -12.22
CA TYR A 41 -14.81 -10.75 -11.43
C TYR A 41 -15.54 -9.54 -12.04
N GLU A 42 -15.61 -8.45 -11.27
CA GLU A 42 -16.00 -7.11 -11.72
C GLU A 42 -14.84 -6.13 -11.55
N THR A 43 -14.73 -5.15 -12.44
CA THR A 43 -13.64 -4.16 -12.48
C THR A 43 -14.08 -2.79 -11.99
N PHE A 44 -13.24 -2.13 -11.20
CA PHE A 44 -13.51 -0.80 -10.62
C PHE A 44 -12.30 0.14 -10.74
N GLY A 45 -11.71 0.23 -11.94
CA GLY A 45 -10.52 1.06 -12.17
C GLY A 45 -9.25 0.42 -11.63
N LYS A 46 -8.89 0.65 -10.36
CA LYS A 46 -7.63 0.18 -9.75
C LYS A 46 -7.76 -1.11 -8.94
N TYR A 47 -8.96 -1.70 -8.91
CA TYR A 47 -9.22 -2.94 -8.21
C TYR A 47 -10.29 -3.79 -8.91
N ILE A 48 -10.39 -5.04 -8.48
CA ILE A 48 -11.46 -5.96 -8.85
C ILE A 48 -12.25 -6.45 -7.64
N VAL A 49 -13.48 -6.91 -7.89
CA VAL A 49 -14.26 -7.70 -6.92
C VAL A 49 -14.46 -9.09 -7.49
N THR A 50 -13.97 -10.11 -6.79
CA THR A 50 -14.04 -11.51 -7.24
C THR A 50 -15.46 -12.07 -7.10
N LYS A 51 -15.95 -12.76 -8.13
CA LYS A 51 -17.23 -13.49 -8.13
C LYS A 51 -17.05 -15.01 -8.00
N SER A 52 -15.90 -15.50 -8.46
CA SER A 52 -15.43 -16.88 -8.24
C SER A 52 -14.04 -16.85 -7.64
N ASN A 53 -13.41 -18.01 -7.49
CA ASN A 53 -11.95 -18.04 -7.37
C ASN A 53 -11.34 -17.38 -8.60
N VAL A 54 -10.36 -16.52 -8.36
CA VAL A 54 -9.61 -15.79 -9.38
C VAL A 54 -8.14 -16.14 -9.23
N THR A 55 -7.47 -16.39 -10.35
CA THR A 55 -6.01 -16.40 -10.45
C THR A 55 -5.60 -15.25 -11.35
N ALA A 56 -4.55 -14.51 -10.97
CA ALA A 56 -4.02 -13.45 -11.81
C ALA A 56 -2.50 -13.47 -11.83
N HIS A 57 -1.93 -12.94 -12.91
CA HIS A 57 -0.50 -12.72 -13.09
C HIS A 57 -0.28 -11.34 -13.72
N LEU A 58 0.87 -10.73 -13.47
CA LEU A 58 1.20 -9.43 -14.08
C LEU A 58 1.46 -9.65 -15.56
N ALA A 59 0.71 -8.95 -16.42
CA ALA A 59 0.99 -9.03 -17.84
C ALA A 59 2.36 -8.40 -18.11
N GLN A 60 3.14 -8.98 -19.04
CA GLN A 60 4.33 -8.33 -19.56
C GLN A 60 3.90 -7.11 -20.38
N ILE A 61 3.91 -5.93 -19.75
CA ILE A 61 3.52 -4.68 -20.39
C ILE A 61 4.76 -3.96 -20.90
N HIS A 62 4.70 -3.51 -22.15
CA HIS A 62 5.72 -2.66 -22.74
C HIS A 62 5.09 -1.36 -23.26
N PRO A 63 5.54 -0.18 -22.79
CA PRO A 63 6.54 0.03 -21.74
C PRO A 63 5.99 -0.28 -20.34
N PHE A 64 6.81 -0.90 -19.49
CA PHE A 64 6.55 -1.04 -18.06
C PHE A 64 7.04 0.24 -17.36
N THR A 65 6.16 0.93 -16.65
CA THR A 65 6.52 2.15 -15.91
C THR A 65 6.50 1.91 -14.41
N PHE A 66 7.62 2.22 -13.77
CA PHE A 66 7.78 2.13 -12.32
C PHE A 66 7.71 3.52 -11.71
N GLY A 67 6.70 3.76 -10.88
CA GLY A 67 6.53 4.96 -10.08
C GLY A 67 6.96 4.71 -8.64
N TRP A 68 7.56 5.69 -7.99
CA TRP A 68 7.95 5.58 -6.59
C TRP A 68 7.84 6.90 -5.85
N ILE A 69 7.56 6.80 -4.56
CA ILE A 69 7.42 7.91 -3.62
C ILE A 69 7.86 7.42 -2.23
N ALA A 70 8.52 8.25 -1.43
CA ALA A 70 9.10 7.88 -0.13
C ALA A 70 9.03 9.07 0.84
N ASP A 71 9.35 8.83 2.11
CA ASP A 71 9.49 9.86 3.16
C ASP A 71 8.25 10.77 3.26
N LEU A 72 7.07 10.14 3.21
CA LEU A 72 5.79 10.85 3.26
C LEU A 72 5.48 11.39 4.65
N HIS A 73 5.94 10.69 5.69
CA HIS A 73 5.74 11.02 7.09
C HIS A 73 4.28 11.39 7.43
N VAL A 74 3.29 10.69 6.86
CA VAL A 74 1.87 10.98 7.18
C VAL A 74 1.59 10.74 8.66
N SER A 75 0.82 11.65 9.27
CA SER A 75 0.34 11.52 10.63
C SER A 75 -0.91 12.38 10.89
N SER A 76 -1.67 12.01 11.91
CA SER A 76 -2.74 12.82 12.50
C SER A 76 -2.43 13.11 13.96
N GLY A 77 -2.86 14.29 14.45
CA GLY A 77 -2.76 14.63 15.88
C GLY A 77 -1.40 15.17 16.34
N LEU A 78 -0.38 15.19 15.48
CA LEU A 78 0.91 15.85 15.75
C LEU A 78 0.87 17.34 15.34
N PRO A 79 1.73 18.20 15.93
CA PRO A 79 1.97 19.54 15.39
C PRO A 79 2.36 19.45 13.91
N ASP A 80 1.81 20.34 13.08
CA ASP A 80 2.06 20.41 11.63
C ASP A 80 1.68 19.17 10.80
N SER A 81 1.05 18.15 11.41
CA SER A 81 0.71 16.89 10.72
C SER A 81 -0.22 17.08 9.51
N VAL A 82 -1.07 18.11 9.55
CA VAL A 82 -1.93 18.50 8.42
C VAL A 82 -1.09 18.93 7.22
N VAL A 83 -0.04 19.73 7.45
CA VAL A 83 0.83 20.24 6.37
C VAL A 83 1.60 19.08 5.72
N TRP A 84 2.15 18.17 6.52
CA TRP A 84 2.85 16.99 5.99
C TRP A 84 1.92 16.05 5.26
N THR A 85 0.73 15.80 5.81
CA THR A 85 -0.28 14.95 5.16
C THR A 85 -0.77 15.55 3.85
N ASP A 86 -0.97 16.86 3.77
CA ASP A 86 -1.38 17.52 2.53
C ASP A 86 -0.25 17.53 1.49
N ALA A 87 1.00 17.70 1.91
CA ALA A 87 2.15 17.54 1.04
C ALA A 87 2.26 16.10 0.50
N ALA A 88 2.08 15.09 1.35
CA ALA A 88 2.08 13.68 0.94
C ALA A 88 0.98 13.39 -0.09
N LYS A 89 -0.23 13.91 0.12
CA LYS A 89 -1.35 13.82 -0.82
C LYS A 89 -1.03 14.47 -2.16
N GLU A 90 -0.44 15.67 -2.15
CA GLU A 90 -0.04 16.36 -3.38
C GLU A 90 0.98 15.54 -4.18
N GLN A 91 1.96 14.92 -3.51
CA GLN A 91 2.94 14.06 -4.16
C GLN A 91 2.31 12.79 -4.74
N ILE A 92 1.35 12.18 -4.04
CA ILE A 92 0.55 11.05 -4.56
C ILE A 92 -0.24 11.47 -5.81
N ASP A 93 -0.89 12.64 -5.77
CA ASP A 93 -1.65 13.16 -6.91
C ASP A 93 -0.74 13.40 -8.12
N ARG A 94 0.45 13.98 -7.91
CA ARG A 94 1.44 14.17 -8.97
C ARG A 94 1.91 12.84 -9.57
N LEU A 95 2.16 11.83 -8.73
CA LEU A 95 2.55 10.51 -9.22
C LEU A 95 1.41 9.83 -9.99
N ALA A 96 0.16 10.02 -9.56
CA ALA A 96 -1.01 9.47 -10.24
C ALA A 96 -1.18 10.02 -11.67
N LEU A 97 -0.74 11.26 -11.94
CA LEU A 97 -0.73 11.83 -13.31
C LEU A 97 0.18 11.03 -14.26
N CYS A 98 1.21 10.36 -13.75
CA CYS A 98 2.09 9.52 -14.55
C CYS A 98 1.50 8.14 -14.85
N ASN A 99 0.41 7.74 -14.17
CA ASN A 99 -0.25 6.44 -14.26
C ASN A 99 0.75 5.26 -14.41
N PRO A 100 1.63 5.06 -13.42
CA PRO A 100 2.63 4.00 -13.48
C PRO A 100 1.97 2.61 -13.56
N SER A 101 2.62 1.67 -14.23
CA SER A 101 2.23 0.25 -14.21
C SER A 101 2.36 -0.35 -12.82
N PHE A 102 3.32 0.14 -12.05
CA PHE A 102 3.62 -0.33 -10.70
C PHE A 102 4.06 0.82 -9.81
N THR A 103 3.57 0.86 -8.57
CA THR A 103 3.89 1.95 -7.64
C THR A 103 4.53 1.43 -6.36
N MET A 104 5.67 1.99 -5.97
CA MET A 104 6.33 1.70 -4.71
C MET A 104 6.24 2.89 -3.74
N PHE A 105 5.76 2.63 -2.53
CA PHE A 105 5.93 3.50 -1.37
C PHE A 105 7.23 3.08 -0.67
N GLY A 106 8.27 3.89 -0.79
CA GLY A 106 9.65 3.59 -0.42
C GLY A 106 10.03 4.02 1.00
N GLY A 107 9.32 3.52 2.01
CA GLY A 107 9.64 3.77 3.41
C GLY A 107 9.27 5.15 3.94
N ASP A 108 9.26 5.24 5.27
CA ASP A 108 8.86 6.40 6.06
C ASP A 108 7.51 6.95 5.56
N VAL A 109 6.59 6.02 5.34
CA VAL A 109 5.23 6.27 4.89
C VAL A 109 4.47 7.06 5.94
N VAL A 110 4.71 6.75 7.23
CA VAL A 110 4.14 7.46 8.38
C VAL A 110 5.22 8.14 9.23
N SER A 111 4.83 9.11 10.06
CA SER A 111 5.78 9.91 10.87
C SER A 111 6.57 9.10 11.92
N GLY A 112 6.09 7.91 12.28
CA GLY A 112 6.70 7.10 13.33
C GLY A 112 6.55 7.69 14.74
N SER A 113 7.23 7.07 15.70
CA SER A 113 7.16 7.42 17.12
C SER A 113 8.12 8.53 17.57
N GLY A 114 8.84 9.16 16.65
CA GLY A 114 9.71 10.30 16.98
C GLY A 114 10.96 9.94 17.82
N GLY A 115 11.45 8.70 17.77
CA GLY A 115 12.59 8.21 18.57
C GLY A 115 13.94 8.93 18.42
N TYR A 116 14.03 10.08 17.74
CA TYR A 116 15.24 10.93 17.67
C TYR A 116 15.17 12.20 18.54
N THR A 117 14.03 12.55 19.16
CA THR A 117 13.90 13.76 19.99
C THR A 117 13.85 13.53 21.50
N GLY A 118 14.05 12.31 21.99
CA GLY A 118 14.35 12.08 23.42
C GLY A 118 13.19 12.19 24.42
N ASP A 119 11.95 12.39 23.97
CA ASP A 119 10.84 12.73 24.87
C ASP A 119 9.62 11.81 24.71
N ASN A 120 9.78 10.49 24.80
CA ASN A 120 8.64 9.63 25.12
C ASN A 120 8.84 9.09 26.54
N PHE A 121 8.56 9.94 27.53
CA PHE A 121 8.54 9.67 28.96
C PHE A 121 7.52 8.58 29.38
N GLY A 122 7.59 7.39 28.77
CA GLY A 122 6.87 6.20 29.22
C GLY A 122 5.36 6.15 28.94
N LEU A 123 4.85 6.85 27.93
CA LEU A 123 3.43 6.79 27.57
C LEU A 123 3.27 6.58 26.06
N ASP A 124 2.75 5.40 25.71
CA ASP A 124 2.18 4.94 24.44
C ASP A 124 2.98 5.17 23.14
N SER A 125 2.94 4.18 22.25
CA SER A 125 3.46 4.36 20.89
C SER A 125 2.69 5.50 20.20
N PRO A 126 3.35 6.56 19.71
CA PRO A 126 2.70 7.59 18.90
C PRO A 126 2.18 7.09 17.56
N ILE A 127 2.64 5.93 17.07
CA ILE A 127 2.15 5.39 15.79
C ILE A 127 0.72 4.90 15.95
N GLU A 128 -0.21 5.60 15.30
CA GLU A 128 -1.61 5.19 15.20
C GLU A 128 -1.85 4.37 13.92
N GLU A 129 -2.65 3.31 14.01
CA GLU A 129 -3.07 2.51 12.84
C GLU A 129 -3.72 3.37 11.74
N SER A 130 -4.45 4.40 12.17
CA SER A 130 -5.14 5.37 11.33
C SER A 130 -4.21 6.05 10.33
N TRP A 131 -2.91 6.21 10.63
CA TRP A 131 -1.95 6.89 9.75
C TRP A 131 -1.68 6.09 8.49
N PHE A 132 -1.52 4.77 8.61
CA PHE A 132 -1.41 3.87 7.47
C PHE A 132 -2.74 3.83 6.70
N GLU A 133 -3.86 3.81 7.40
CA GLU A 133 -5.19 3.85 6.77
C GLU A 133 -5.40 5.12 5.94
N ILE A 134 -4.95 6.29 6.41
CA ILE A 134 -5.02 7.57 5.67
C ILE A 134 -4.30 7.45 4.33
N VAL A 135 -3.06 6.94 4.35
CA VAL A 135 -2.24 6.79 3.12
C VAL A 135 -2.91 5.82 2.17
N TRP A 136 -3.35 4.67 2.67
CA TRP A 136 -3.99 3.65 1.86
C TRP A 136 -5.29 4.15 1.22
N ASN A 137 -6.21 4.69 2.02
CA ASN A 137 -7.50 5.17 1.54
C ASN A 137 -7.33 6.33 0.54
N TYR A 138 -6.27 7.12 0.65
CA TYR A 138 -6.01 8.18 -0.31
C TYR A 138 -5.39 7.69 -1.63
N SER A 139 -4.53 6.67 -1.57
CA SER A 139 -3.73 6.21 -2.72
C SER A 139 -4.37 5.08 -3.54
N LYS A 140 -5.14 4.20 -2.90
CA LYS A 140 -5.56 2.91 -3.47
C LYS A 140 -6.36 2.99 -4.77
N ASP A 141 -7.16 4.04 -4.95
CA ASP A 141 -7.98 4.24 -6.14
C ASP A 141 -7.30 5.15 -7.19
N LYS A 142 -6.10 5.68 -6.89
CA LYS A 142 -5.33 6.58 -7.77
C LYS A 142 -4.14 5.88 -8.42
N LEU A 143 -3.43 5.08 -7.64
CA LEU A 143 -2.16 4.47 -8.03
C LEU A 143 -2.35 2.99 -8.34
N SER A 144 -1.72 2.53 -9.42
CA SER A 144 -1.76 1.13 -9.83
C SER A 144 -0.79 0.31 -9.01
N ASN A 145 -1.23 -0.88 -8.59
CA ASN A 145 -0.38 -1.94 -8.08
C ASN A 145 0.60 -1.46 -7.01
N ASN A 146 0.05 -0.98 -5.89
CA ASN A 146 0.80 -0.39 -4.79
C ASN A 146 1.57 -1.46 -4.01
N LEU A 147 2.88 -1.26 -3.86
CA LEU A 147 3.78 -2.00 -2.99
C LEU A 147 4.30 -1.08 -1.89
N TRP A 148 4.26 -1.52 -0.63
CA TRP A 148 4.80 -0.74 0.48
C TRP A 148 6.09 -1.36 1.00
N VAL A 149 7.18 -0.61 0.89
CA VAL A 149 8.48 -0.91 1.50
C VAL A 149 8.60 -0.06 2.76
N LYS A 150 9.26 -0.61 3.79
CA LYS A 150 9.39 0.04 5.09
C LYS A 150 10.62 0.92 5.18
N GLY A 151 10.48 2.02 5.88
CA GLY A 151 11.56 2.83 6.45
C GLY A 151 11.62 2.66 7.97
N ASN A 152 12.53 3.38 8.60
CA ASN A 152 12.76 3.31 10.04
C ASN A 152 11.66 4.00 10.85
N HIS A 153 10.90 4.93 10.27
CA HIS A 153 9.75 5.56 10.94
C HIS A 153 8.49 4.71 10.89
N ASP A 154 8.40 3.72 9.99
CA ASP A 154 7.20 2.86 9.88
C ASP A 154 7.13 1.77 10.95
N ILE A 155 8.20 1.57 11.73
CA ILE A 155 8.37 0.43 12.65
C ILE A 155 8.62 0.96 14.06
N ASP A 156 7.85 0.49 15.04
CA ASP A 156 8.12 0.68 16.46
C ASP A 156 8.06 -0.68 17.19
N PRO A 157 9.05 -1.04 18.02
CA PRO A 157 9.03 -2.28 18.81
C PRO A 157 7.79 -2.46 19.71
N ASN A 158 7.11 -1.37 20.08
CA ASN A 158 5.92 -1.37 20.93
C ASN A 158 4.60 -1.24 20.14
N CYS A 159 4.67 -1.19 18.81
CA CYS A 159 3.50 -1.05 17.95
C CYS A 159 3.48 -2.12 16.86
N ASN A 160 2.41 -2.92 16.82
CA ASN A 160 2.28 -3.97 15.81
C ASN A 160 1.52 -3.54 14.55
N TYR A 161 0.89 -2.36 14.53
CA TYR A 161 0.05 -1.93 13.41
C TYR A 161 0.78 -2.01 12.07
N PHE A 162 2.09 -1.75 12.06
CA PHE A 162 2.88 -1.86 10.85
C PHE A 162 2.82 -3.27 10.22
N TYR A 163 2.73 -4.34 11.01
CA TYR A 163 2.68 -5.71 10.50
C TYR A 163 1.36 -5.97 9.77
N ASP A 164 0.32 -5.24 10.13
CA ASP A 164 -1.01 -5.37 9.54
C ASP A 164 -1.13 -4.65 8.19
N TRP A 165 -0.22 -3.71 7.89
CA TRP A 165 -0.20 -2.93 6.65
C TRP A 165 0.93 -3.32 5.68
N PHE A 166 1.79 -4.26 6.06
CA PHE A 166 3.03 -4.54 5.36
C PHE A 166 3.01 -5.80 4.49
N GLU A 167 3.37 -5.63 3.22
CA GLU A 167 3.81 -6.73 2.37
C GLU A 167 5.28 -7.07 2.65
N ARG A 168 5.57 -8.24 3.23
CA ARG A 168 6.95 -8.70 3.37
C ARG A 168 7.55 -9.07 2.02
N LEU A 169 8.03 -8.08 1.28
CA LEU A 169 8.62 -8.23 -0.03
C LEU A 169 10.08 -7.82 -0.02
N TRP A 170 10.96 -8.81 0.09
CA TRP A 170 12.41 -8.65 -0.08
C TRP A 170 12.80 -8.67 -1.56
N TYR A 171 11.98 -9.33 -2.38
CA TYR A 171 12.12 -9.42 -3.82
C TYR A 171 10.72 -9.65 -4.44
N LEU A 172 10.47 -9.06 -5.60
CA LEU A 172 9.33 -9.39 -6.46
C LEU A 172 9.92 -9.79 -7.80
N GLU A 173 9.82 -11.08 -8.13
CA GLU A 173 10.26 -11.60 -9.43
C GLU A 173 9.23 -11.22 -10.50
N LEU A 174 9.69 -10.58 -11.57
CA LEU A 174 8.88 -10.18 -12.72
C LEU A 174 9.49 -10.81 -13.98
N GLY A 175 8.73 -11.66 -14.68
CA GLY A 175 9.16 -12.33 -15.91
C GLY A 175 9.27 -13.84 -15.77
#